data_AF-A0A9Q0MX99-F1
#
_entry.id   AF-A0A9Q0MX99-F1
#
_cell.length_a   1.000
_cell.length_b   1.000
_cell.length_c   1.000
_cell.angle_alpha   90.00
_cell.angle_beta   90.00
_cell.angle_gamma   90.00
#
_symmetry.space_group_name_H-M   'P 1'
#
loop_
_entity.id
_entity.type
_entity.pdbx_description
1 polymer ?
#
loop_
_entity_poly.entity_id
_entity_poly.type
_entity_poly.pdbx_seq_one_letter_code
_entity_poly.pdbx_strand_id
1 'polypeptide(L)'
;MFCCLRFCLNNSMSRPKTAGHRNTNIDRIKLDNAHMGHEVVIVKDGCRICGSGGALTSAPLVQSKSYFEVKLQQSGHWSVGLATRKTDLNKTKGGTDKESWCLGSDNLVLHDNVEVHKLSMKSADISSSLDNINGTTVIVPESQSNETGIPCEGDTLGVAYDHVELNFYLNGKKLDIPVLNVKGTVYPVLFVDDGAILDIILDDFNYGPPPGFEKIMIEQSLL
;
A
#
# COMPACT_ATOMS: atom_id res chain seq x y z
N MET A 1 -24.72 50.14 -19.15
CA MET A 1 -24.38 48.70 -19.21
C MET A 1 -25.60 47.96 -18.68
N PHE A 2 -26.46 47.54 -19.61
CA PHE A 2 -27.84 47.14 -19.35
C PHE A 2 -27.95 45.64 -19.10
N CYS A 3 -28.72 45.31 -18.06
CA CYS A 3 -29.08 43.97 -17.63
C CYS A 3 -30.22 43.45 -18.54
N CYS A 4 -29.99 42.38 -19.31
CA CYS A 4 -31.03 41.73 -20.10
C CYS A 4 -31.66 40.57 -19.32
N LEU A 5 -32.81 40.90 -18.73
CA LEU A 5 -33.84 39.98 -18.29
C LEU A 5 -34.52 39.30 -19.49
N ARG A 6 -35.00 38.07 -19.27
CA ARG A 6 -35.99 37.26 -20.05
C ARG A 6 -35.40 36.24 -21.05
N PHE A 7 -35.57 34.97 -20.71
CA PHE A 7 -36.54 34.10 -21.41
C PHE A 7 -36.94 32.94 -20.48
N CYS A 8 -38.07 33.11 -19.79
CA CYS A 8 -38.86 32.01 -19.25
C CYS A 8 -40.09 31.89 -20.16
N LEU A 9 -40.26 30.76 -20.85
CA LEU A 9 -41.55 30.29 -21.37
C LEU A 9 -41.47 28.81 -21.79
N ASN A 10 -42.21 28.00 -21.03
CA ASN A 10 -42.58 26.58 -21.16
C ASN A 10 -42.61 25.97 -22.58
N ASN A 11 -42.20 24.70 -22.71
CA ASN A 11 -43.16 23.61 -22.96
C ASN A 11 -42.61 22.20 -22.63
N SER A 12 -43.51 21.39 -22.07
CA SER A 12 -43.66 19.92 -22.08
C SER A 12 -42.48 19.01 -22.50
N MET A 13 -42.18 18.01 -21.65
CA MET A 13 -42.33 16.57 -21.95
C MET A 13 -41.28 15.70 -21.23
N SER A 14 -41.76 14.64 -20.57
CA SER A 14 -41.03 13.41 -20.18
C SER A 14 -39.77 13.57 -19.34
N ARG A 15 -39.96 13.38 -18.03
CA ARG A 15 -38.94 13.05 -17.02
C ARG A 15 -38.00 11.96 -17.56
N PRO A 16 -36.71 12.19 -17.81
CA PRO A 16 -35.79 11.09 -17.94
C PRO A 16 -35.74 10.40 -16.57
N LYS A 17 -35.97 9.09 -16.56
CA LYS A 17 -35.57 8.25 -15.42
C LYS A 17 -34.05 8.43 -15.34
N THR A 18 -33.58 9.31 -14.46
CA THR A 18 -32.19 9.27 -14.02
C THR A 18 -32.01 7.90 -13.40
N ALA A 19 -31.40 7.00 -14.18
CA ALA A 19 -30.79 5.81 -13.65
C ALA A 19 -29.93 6.28 -12.47
N GLY A 20 -30.26 5.80 -11.27
CA GLY A 20 -29.50 6.12 -10.08
C GLY A 20 -28.04 5.83 -10.37
N HIS A 21 -27.21 6.86 -10.32
CA HIS A 21 -25.77 6.70 -10.22
C HIS A 21 -25.58 5.98 -8.88
N ARG A 22 -25.50 4.64 -8.92
CA ARG A 22 -25.06 3.86 -7.78
C ARG A 22 -23.69 4.42 -7.43
N ASN A 23 -23.56 4.97 -6.23
CA ASN A 23 -22.29 5.44 -5.69
C ASN A 23 -21.32 4.25 -5.72
N THR A 24 -20.43 4.20 -6.69
CA THR A 24 -19.39 3.15 -6.84
C THR A 24 -18.32 3.21 -5.74
N ASN A 25 -18.46 4.13 -4.77
CA ASN A 25 -17.49 4.40 -3.72
C ASN A 25 -17.78 3.64 -2.40
N ILE A 26 -18.94 3.00 -2.25
CA ILE A 26 -19.33 2.33 -0.98
C ILE A 26 -18.58 1.00 -0.80
N ASP A 27 -18.04 0.42 -1.88
CA ASP A 27 -17.51 -0.95 -1.88
C ASP A 27 -16.02 -1.03 -2.27
N ARG A 28 -15.23 0.04 -2.11
CA ARG A 28 -13.78 -0.02 -2.37
C ARG A 28 -13.01 -0.12 -1.05
N ILE A 29 -12.07 -1.06 -1.00
CA ILE A 29 -11.14 -1.16 0.12
C ILE A 29 -10.30 0.10 0.14
N LYS A 30 -10.14 0.71 1.31
CA LYS A 30 -9.34 1.91 1.55
C LYS A 30 -8.86 1.94 2.99
N LEU A 31 -8.03 2.92 3.35
CA LEU A 31 -7.69 3.18 4.74
C LEU A 31 -8.95 3.58 5.52
N ASP A 32 -9.13 2.98 6.68
CA ASP A 32 -10.34 3.09 7.48
C ASP A 32 -10.22 4.22 8.51
N ASN A 33 -11.03 5.27 8.33
CA ASN A 33 -11.09 6.39 9.27
C ASN A 33 -11.60 5.99 10.67
N ALA A 34 -12.28 4.84 10.78
CA ALA A 34 -12.72 4.32 12.09
C ALA A 34 -11.60 3.57 12.83
N HIS A 35 -10.53 3.17 12.13
CA HIS A 35 -9.43 2.40 12.66
C HIS A 35 -8.10 3.07 12.30
N MET A 36 -7.89 4.25 12.86
CA MET A 36 -6.69 5.07 12.70
C MET A 36 -6.25 5.70 14.03
N GLY A 37 -4.97 6.03 14.17
CA GLY A 37 -4.43 6.78 15.30
C GLY A 37 -4.96 8.21 15.35
N HIS A 38 -4.94 8.83 16.54
CA HIS A 38 -5.56 10.14 16.76
C HIS A 38 -4.92 11.29 15.97
N GLU A 39 -3.62 11.20 15.68
CA GLU A 39 -2.85 12.22 14.95
C GLU A 39 -2.58 11.83 13.49
N VAL A 40 -3.22 10.75 13.03
CA VAL A 40 -3.16 10.33 11.64
C VAL A 40 -4.11 11.18 10.81
N VAL A 41 -3.73 11.45 9.57
CA VAL A 41 -4.56 12.14 8.59
C VAL A 41 -4.63 11.27 7.34
N ILE A 42 -5.86 10.96 6.93
CA ILE A 42 -6.14 10.18 5.72
C ILE A 42 -6.74 11.10 4.65
N VAL A 43 -6.14 11.13 3.46
CA VAL A 43 -6.58 11.94 2.32
C VAL A 43 -6.63 11.11 1.03
N LYS A 44 -6.89 11.76 -0.12
CA LYS A 44 -6.93 11.10 -1.45
C LYS A 44 -7.91 9.91 -1.47
N ASP A 45 -9.14 10.15 -1.01
CA ASP A 45 -10.22 9.15 -0.90
C ASP A 45 -9.82 7.87 -0.14
N GLY A 46 -9.06 8.01 0.94
CA GLY A 46 -8.64 6.88 1.76
C GLY A 46 -7.42 6.14 1.23
N CYS A 47 -6.73 6.66 0.21
CA CYS A 47 -5.53 6.03 -0.34
C CYS A 47 -4.23 6.64 0.18
N ARG A 48 -4.24 7.80 0.86
CA ARG A 48 -3.03 8.45 1.37
C ARG A 48 -3.08 8.64 2.87
N ILE A 49 -1.98 8.35 3.56
CA ILE A 49 -1.79 8.54 5.00
C ILE A 49 -0.60 9.46 5.28
N CYS A 50 -0.76 10.37 6.24
CA CYS A 50 0.28 11.21 6.83
C CYS A 50 -0.05 11.51 8.31
N GLY A 51 0.80 12.28 9.00
CA GLY A 51 0.62 12.60 10.43
C GLY A 51 1.48 11.70 11.32
N SER A 52 0.96 11.33 12.50
CA SER A 52 1.66 10.47 13.47
C SER A 52 0.74 9.35 13.97
N GLY A 53 1.15 8.09 13.77
CA GLY A 53 0.39 6.90 14.15
C GLY A 53 0.18 5.93 12.99
N GLY A 54 -0.78 5.03 13.10
CA GLY A 54 -1.12 4.09 12.04
C GLY A 54 -2.60 4.03 11.66
N ALA A 55 -2.89 3.38 10.53
CA ALA A 55 -4.25 3.09 10.09
C ALA A 55 -4.34 1.70 9.45
N LEU A 56 -5.45 1.02 9.70
CA LEU A 56 -5.81 -0.24 9.04
C LEU A 56 -6.64 0.03 7.79
N THR A 57 -6.67 -0.91 6.86
CA THR A 57 -7.67 -0.89 5.78
C THR A 57 -9.05 -1.33 6.26
N SER A 58 -10.08 -0.99 5.49
CA SER A 58 -11.48 -1.31 5.79
C SER A 58 -11.82 -2.80 5.72
N ALA A 59 -11.06 -3.60 4.96
CA ALA A 59 -11.29 -5.03 4.79
C ALA A 59 -10.12 -5.89 5.29
N PRO A 60 -10.41 -7.06 5.92
CA PRO A 60 -9.39 -8.03 6.32
C PRO A 60 -8.89 -8.86 5.13
N LEU A 61 -7.77 -9.55 5.35
CA LEU A 61 -7.25 -10.57 4.44
C LEU A 61 -7.92 -11.92 4.71
N VAL A 62 -9.01 -12.20 4.00
CA VAL A 62 -9.83 -13.43 4.15
C VAL A 62 -9.57 -14.47 3.06
N GLN A 63 -8.93 -14.08 1.96
CA GLN A 63 -8.61 -14.95 0.84
C GLN A 63 -7.24 -15.61 1.00
N SER A 64 -7.07 -16.80 0.38
CA SER A 64 -5.88 -17.62 0.52
C SER A 64 -4.56 -16.92 0.17
N LYS A 65 -4.57 -15.96 -0.77
CA LYS A 65 -3.39 -15.21 -1.21
C LYS A 65 -3.76 -13.77 -1.53
N SER A 66 -3.19 -12.83 -0.81
CA SER A 66 -3.49 -11.41 -0.91
C SER A 66 -2.25 -10.58 -1.21
N TYR A 67 -2.41 -9.56 -2.05
CA TYR A 67 -1.36 -8.61 -2.40
C TYR A 67 -1.87 -7.17 -2.38
N PHE A 68 -1.04 -6.26 -1.90
CA PHE A 68 -1.22 -4.82 -2.01
C PHE A 68 0.13 -4.11 -2.16
N GLU A 69 0.10 -2.88 -2.63
CA GLU A 69 1.29 -2.04 -2.80
C GLU A 69 1.20 -0.76 -1.94
N VAL A 70 2.36 -0.20 -1.63
CA VAL A 70 2.51 1.06 -0.91
C VAL A 70 3.59 1.88 -1.59
N LYS A 71 3.24 3.06 -2.08
CA LYS A 71 4.18 4.02 -2.66
C LYS A 71 4.71 4.95 -1.58
N LEU A 72 6.03 5.01 -1.43
CA LEU A 72 6.71 5.93 -0.52
C LEU A 72 6.73 7.32 -1.17
N GLN A 73 5.77 8.18 -0.82
CA GLN A 73 5.64 9.51 -1.45
C GLN A 73 6.63 10.51 -0.88
N GLN A 74 6.85 10.43 0.44
CA GLN A 74 7.81 11.26 1.15
C GLN A 74 8.47 10.41 2.24
N SER A 75 9.79 10.57 2.39
CA SER A 75 10.57 9.94 3.45
C SER A 75 10.14 10.40 4.85
N GLY A 76 10.62 9.69 5.86
CA GLY A 76 10.33 9.92 7.27
C GLY A 76 10.34 8.61 8.01
N HIS A 77 9.63 8.55 9.13
CA HIS A 77 9.42 7.31 9.86
C HIS A 77 8.15 6.63 9.34
N TRP A 78 8.28 5.40 8.86
CA TRP A 78 7.13 4.63 8.39
C TRP A 78 7.26 3.16 8.76
N SER A 79 6.12 2.47 8.80
CA SER A 79 6.08 1.00 8.85
C SER A 79 4.93 0.47 8.00
N VAL A 80 5.19 -0.60 7.27
CA VAL A 80 4.24 -1.23 6.33
C VAL A 80 4.13 -2.70 6.67
N GLY A 81 2.91 -3.25 6.73
CA GLY A 81 2.74 -4.70 6.88
C GLY A 81 1.32 -5.08 7.22
N LEU A 82 1.18 -6.00 8.18
CA LEU A 82 -0.10 -6.54 8.63
C LEU A 82 -0.31 -6.29 10.12
N ALA A 83 -1.57 -6.09 10.52
CA ALA A 83 -1.95 -6.08 11.92
C ALA A 83 -3.38 -6.57 12.17
N THR A 84 -3.66 -7.00 13.38
CA THR A 84 -5.02 -7.24 13.86
C THR A 84 -5.65 -5.92 14.33
N ARG A 85 -6.97 -5.91 14.54
CA ARG A 85 -7.68 -4.75 15.11
C ARG A 85 -7.27 -4.38 16.55
N LYS A 86 -6.46 -5.20 17.21
CA LYS A 86 -6.01 -4.95 18.59
C LYS A 86 -4.70 -4.15 18.66
N THR A 87 -4.04 -3.92 17.53
CA THR A 87 -2.79 -3.16 17.49
C THR A 87 -3.02 -1.72 17.97
N ASP A 88 -2.04 -1.15 18.66
CA ASP A 88 -2.13 0.24 19.12
C ASP A 88 -1.73 1.21 18.00
N LEU A 89 -2.73 1.73 17.29
CA LEU A 89 -2.56 2.65 16.17
C LEU A 89 -2.09 4.05 16.59
N ASN A 90 -1.97 4.36 17.88
CA ASN A 90 -1.36 5.61 18.33
C ASN A 90 0.17 5.51 18.46
N LYS A 91 0.74 4.31 18.27
CA LYS A 91 2.20 4.15 18.13
C LYS A 91 2.63 4.59 16.74
N THR A 92 3.82 5.17 16.66
CA THR A 92 4.41 5.66 15.41
C THR A 92 5.15 4.59 14.62
N LYS A 93 5.36 3.41 15.22
CA LYS A 93 6.08 2.28 14.63
C LYS A 93 5.33 0.97 14.81
N GLY A 94 5.08 0.29 13.70
CA GLY A 94 4.49 -1.04 13.67
C GLY A 94 5.46 -2.13 14.10
N GLY A 95 4.93 -3.29 14.49
CA GLY A 95 5.72 -4.44 14.96
C GLY A 95 6.24 -4.31 16.40
N THR A 96 5.84 -3.27 17.13
CA THR A 96 6.20 -3.03 18.54
C THR A 96 5.27 -3.75 19.52
N ASP A 97 4.21 -4.39 19.02
CA ASP A 97 3.25 -5.17 19.77
C ASP A 97 3.09 -6.59 19.17
N LYS A 98 2.30 -7.44 19.84
CA LYS A 98 1.98 -8.81 19.41
C LYS A 98 0.96 -8.88 18.27
N GLU A 99 0.42 -7.75 17.87
CA GLU A 99 -0.74 -7.65 17.00
C GLU A 99 -0.34 -7.11 15.62
N SER A 100 0.94 -6.79 15.40
CA SER A 100 1.47 -6.23 14.16
C SER A 100 2.78 -6.89 13.71
N TRP A 101 2.98 -6.96 12.39
CA TRP A 101 4.15 -7.49 11.69
C TRP A 101 4.50 -6.52 10.57
N CYS A 102 5.56 -5.74 10.73
CA CYS A 102 5.83 -4.61 9.83
C CYS A 102 7.30 -4.48 9.44
N LEU A 103 7.54 -4.13 8.17
CA LEU A 103 8.80 -3.60 7.68
C LEU A 103 8.83 -2.09 7.92
N GLY A 104 9.90 -1.59 8.56
CA GLY A 104 10.10 -0.18 8.87
C GLY A 104 11.07 0.54 7.94
N SER A 105 11.06 1.88 8.00
CA SER A 105 12.02 2.76 7.30
C SER A 105 13.47 2.60 7.78
N ASP A 106 13.68 1.97 8.93
CA ASP A 106 14.98 1.58 9.47
C ASP A 106 15.48 0.23 8.92
N ASN A 107 14.78 -0.32 7.92
CA ASN A 107 15.13 -1.57 7.23
C ASN A 107 14.98 -2.82 8.10
N LEU A 108 14.22 -2.72 9.20
CA LEU A 108 13.94 -3.83 10.10
C LEU A 108 12.52 -4.34 9.88
N VAL A 109 12.36 -5.65 9.96
CA VAL A 109 11.05 -6.30 10.09
C VAL A 109 10.84 -6.64 11.55
N LEU A 110 9.80 -6.06 12.16
CA LEU A 110 9.52 -6.20 13.59
C LEU A 110 8.21 -6.92 13.86
N HIS A 111 8.20 -7.67 14.96
CA HIS A 111 7.01 -8.24 15.60
C HIS A 111 7.27 -8.42 17.09
N ASP A 112 6.31 -8.06 17.95
CA ASP A 112 6.45 -8.12 19.42
C ASP A 112 7.71 -7.39 19.93
N ASN A 113 8.09 -6.30 19.27
CA ASN A 113 9.31 -5.53 19.52
C ASN A 113 10.61 -6.35 19.35
N VAL A 114 10.56 -7.45 18.58
CA VAL A 114 11.70 -8.29 18.22
C VAL A 114 12.01 -8.13 16.74
N GLU A 115 13.30 -8.00 16.42
CA GLU A 115 13.80 -8.03 15.05
C GLU A 115 13.66 -9.44 14.46
N VAL A 116 12.77 -9.57 13.48
CA VAL A 116 12.57 -10.80 12.71
C VAL A 116 13.57 -10.87 11.56
N HIS A 117 13.74 -9.75 10.85
CA HIS A 117 14.67 -9.63 9.74
C HIS A 117 15.26 -8.21 9.65
N LYS A 118 16.37 -8.10 8.91
CA LYS A 118 17.00 -6.84 8.53
C LYS A 118 17.41 -6.87 7.07
N LEU A 119 17.01 -5.85 6.32
CA LEU A 119 17.47 -5.68 4.95
C LEU A 119 18.92 -5.17 4.97
N SER A 120 19.80 -5.88 4.26
CA SER A 120 21.15 -5.45 3.98
C SER A 120 21.25 -4.94 2.55
N MET A 121 22.05 -3.89 2.32
CA MET A 121 22.37 -3.47 0.96
C MET A 121 22.95 -4.64 0.18
N LYS A 122 22.30 -5.02 -0.92
CA LYS A 122 22.91 -5.95 -1.87
C LYS A 122 23.96 -5.15 -2.64
N SER A 123 25.23 -5.49 -2.44
CA SER A 123 26.29 -5.00 -3.33
C SER A 123 25.92 -5.48 -4.73
N ALA A 124 25.73 -4.55 -5.68
CA ALA A 124 25.47 -4.93 -7.06
C ALA A 124 26.51 -5.97 -7.49
N ASP A 125 26.05 -7.11 -8.02
CA ASP A 125 26.91 -8.18 -8.48
C ASP A 125 27.80 -7.67 -9.61
N ILE A 126 28.98 -7.14 -9.29
CA ILE A 126 30.08 -6.95 -10.24
C ILE A 126 30.68 -8.34 -10.50
N SER A 127 29.91 -9.24 -11.10
CA SER A 127 30.39 -10.54 -11.57
C SER A 127 29.53 -11.11 -12.70
N SER A 128 29.18 -10.30 -13.70
CA SER A 128 28.75 -10.83 -15.01
C SER A 128 28.89 -9.81 -16.14
N SER A 129 30.04 -9.16 -16.32
CA SER A 129 30.34 -8.36 -17.52
C SER A 129 31.85 -8.17 -17.76
N LEU A 130 32.59 -9.27 -17.85
CA LEU A 130 33.80 -9.30 -18.67
C LEU A 130 33.53 -10.35 -19.73
N ASP A 131 32.90 -9.93 -20.84
CA ASP A 131 33.04 -10.52 -22.19
C ASP A 131 31.99 -9.89 -23.12
N ASN A 132 32.39 -8.82 -23.83
CA ASN A 132 32.26 -8.71 -25.29
C ASN A 132 32.59 -7.28 -25.76
N ILE A 133 33.77 -7.16 -26.37
CA ILE A 133 34.13 -6.03 -27.22
C ILE A 133 33.43 -6.28 -28.56
N ASN A 134 32.34 -5.55 -28.85
CA ASN A 134 31.98 -4.98 -30.16
C ASN A 134 30.49 -4.56 -30.23
N GLY A 135 30.25 -3.25 -30.42
CA GLY A 135 29.19 -2.76 -31.30
C GLY A 135 27.82 -2.42 -30.68
N THR A 136 27.62 -1.12 -30.46
CA THR A 136 26.31 -0.42 -30.46
C THR A 136 25.36 -0.74 -29.31
N THR A 137 25.56 -0.08 -28.18
CA THR A 137 24.59 -0.01 -27.09
C THR A 137 23.44 0.92 -27.49
N VAL A 138 22.29 0.35 -27.84
CA VAL A 138 21.01 1.06 -27.75
C VAL A 138 20.76 1.26 -26.25
N ILE A 139 20.96 2.48 -25.75
CA ILE A 139 20.60 2.85 -24.39
C ILE A 139 19.07 2.94 -24.36
N VAL A 140 18.42 1.81 -24.08
CA VAL A 140 17.03 1.78 -23.61
C VAL A 140 17.07 2.36 -22.20
N PRO A 141 16.27 3.38 -21.84
CA PRO A 141 16.26 3.89 -20.47
C PRO A 141 15.64 2.82 -19.58
N GLU A 142 16.50 2.04 -18.94
CA GLU A 142 16.15 1.05 -17.94
C GLU A 142 15.49 1.80 -16.77
N SER A 143 14.24 1.44 -16.49
CA SER A 143 13.43 2.02 -15.42
C SER A 143 14.23 2.08 -14.12
N GLN A 144 14.17 3.22 -13.44
CA GLN A 144 14.82 3.55 -12.17
C GLN A 144 14.54 2.49 -11.08
N SER A 145 15.17 1.33 -11.16
CA SER A 145 15.01 0.26 -10.18
C SER A 145 16.12 0.41 -9.16
N ASN A 146 15.72 0.64 -7.91
CA ASN A 146 16.64 0.68 -6.79
C ASN A 146 17.30 -0.71 -6.61
N GLU A 147 18.55 -0.86 -7.08
CA GLU A 147 19.29 -2.12 -7.00
C GLU A 147 19.80 -2.45 -5.59
N THR A 148 19.79 -1.47 -4.68
CA THR A 148 20.37 -1.64 -3.33
C THR A 148 19.56 -2.60 -2.46
N GLY A 149 18.28 -2.80 -2.78
CA GLY A 149 17.34 -3.57 -1.95
C GLY A 149 16.87 -2.84 -0.69
N ILE A 150 17.20 -1.55 -0.56
CA ILE A 150 16.80 -0.70 0.56
C ILE A 150 15.72 0.29 0.08
N PRO A 151 14.51 0.31 0.67
CA PRO A 151 13.44 1.20 0.24
C PRO A 151 13.76 2.68 0.46
N CYS A 152 13.57 3.50 -0.57
CA CYS A 152 13.77 4.95 -0.56
C CYS A 152 12.52 5.71 -1.02
N GLU A 153 12.52 7.04 -0.86
CA GLU A 153 11.48 7.89 -1.43
C GLU A 153 11.28 7.62 -2.93
N GLY A 154 10.03 7.54 -3.34
CA GLY A 154 9.65 7.22 -4.71
C GLY A 154 9.59 5.71 -4.99
N ASP A 155 10.07 4.83 -4.12
CA ASP A 155 9.93 3.39 -4.32
C ASP A 155 8.52 2.88 -3.99
N THR A 156 8.18 1.71 -4.53
CA THR A 156 6.94 1.00 -4.22
C THR A 156 7.25 -0.30 -3.48
N LEU A 157 6.66 -0.45 -2.31
CA LEU A 157 6.68 -1.68 -1.54
C LEU A 157 5.47 -2.54 -1.88
N GLY A 158 5.70 -3.79 -2.31
CA GLY A 158 4.66 -4.80 -2.42
C GLY A 158 4.62 -5.67 -1.17
N VAL A 159 3.42 -6.06 -0.75
CA VAL A 159 3.20 -6.93 0.41
C VAL A 159 2.35 -8.11 -0.02
N ALA A 160 2.88 -9.32 0.13
CA ALA A 160 2.20 -10.56 -0.21
C ALA A 160 2.00 -11.42 1.04
N TYR A 161 0.79 -11.96 1.21
CA TYR A 161 0.46 -12.82 2.35
C TYR A 161 -0.45 -13.97 1.95
N ASP A 162 -0.10 -15.20 2.38
CA ASP A 162 -0.83 -16.42 2.03
C ASP A 162 -1.30 -17.27 3.23
N HIS A 163 -1.44 -16.65 4.40
CA HIS A 163 -1.70 -17.30 5.70
C HIS A 163 -0.58 -18.18 6.25
N VAL A 164 0.47 -18.46 5.48
CA VAL A 164 1.67 -19.17 5.95
C VAL A 164 2.83 -18.19 6.09
N GLU A 165 3.03 -17.38 5.06
CA GLU A 165 4.15 -16.46 4.89
C GLU A 165 3.66 -15.06 4.51
N LEU A 166 4.17 -14.05 5.21
CA LEU A 166 4.16 -12.65 4.81
C LEU A 166 5.52 -12.31 4.18
N ASN A 167 5.53 -11.74 2.98
CA ASN A 167 6.77 -11.32 2.32
C ASN A 167 6.63 -9.94 1.67
N PHE A 168 7.79 -9.32 1.46
CA PHE A 168 7.90 -7.95 0.97
C PHE A 168 8.61 -7.91 -0.38
N TYR A 169 8.23 -6.94 -1.20
CA TYR A 169 8.76 -6.69 -2.52
C TYR A 169 9.16 -5.22 -2.61
N LEU A 170 10.26 -4.93 -3.30
CA LEU A 170 10.67 -3.57 -3.62
C LEU A 170 10.68 -3.42 -5.14
N ASN A 171 9.84 -2.53 -5.66
CA ASN A 171 9.70 -2.27 -7.09
C ASN A 171 9.52 -3.57 -7.91
N GLY A 172 8.65 -4.47 -7.43
CA GLY A 172 8.36 -5.77 -8.05
C GLY A 172 9.37 -6.89 -7.74
N LYS A 173 10.53 -6.58 -7.15
CA LYS A 173 11.55 -7.59 -6.79
C LYS A 173 11.34 -8.10 -5.36
N LYS A 174 11.24 -9.41 -5.18
CA LYS A 174 11.09 -10.05 -3.86
C LYS A 174 12.32 -9.74 -3.00
N LEU A 175 12.09 -9.37 -1.74
CA LEU A 175 13.16 -9.06 -0.78
C LEU A 175 13.66 -10.29 -0.01
N ASP A 176 12.97 -11.43 -0.11
CA ASP A 176 13.31 -12.71 0.55
C ASP A 176 13.48 -12.60 2.08
N ILE A 177 12.56 -11.87 2.71
CA ILE A 177 12.46 -11.68 4.17
C ILE A 177 11.12 -12.20 4.70
N PRO A 178 10.89 -13.53 4.67
CA PRO A 178 9.60 -14.13 5.02
C PRO A 178 9.30 -14.06 6.52
N VAL A 179 8.16 -13.46 6.88
CA VAL A 179 7.62 -13.49 8.24
C VAL A 179 6.59 -14.61 8.35
N LEU A 180 6.86 -15.54 9.26
CA LEU A 180 5.98 -16.69 9.55
C LEU A 180 5.13 -16.45 10.80
N ASN A 181 4.16 -17.33 11.03
CA ASN A 181 3.33 -17.36 12.24
C ASN A 181 2.54 -16.06 12.49
N VAL A 182 2.10 -15.39 11.43
CA VAL A 182 1.10 -14.32 11.51
C VAL A 182 -0.21 -14.93 12.03
N LYS A 183 -0.81 -14.32 13.07
CA LYS A 183 -1.96 -14.89 13.79
C LYS A 183 -3.14 -13.94 13.80
N GLY A 184 -4.33 -14.54 13.79
CA GLY A 184 -5.61 -13.82 13.87
C GLY A 184 -6.08 -13.28 12.53
N THR A 185 -7.21 -12.57 12.56
CA THR A 185 -7.74 -11.85 11.39
C THR A 185 -6.93 -10.57 11.22
N VAL A 186 -6.17 -10.51 10.13
CA VAL A 186 -5.24 -9.42 9.84
C VAL A 186 -5.72 -8.52 8.72
N TYR A 187 -5.27 -7.28 8.77
CA TYR A 187 -5.54 -6.20 7.84
C TYR A 187 -4.20 -5.62 7.39
N PRO A 188 -4.08 -5.14 6.16
CA PRO A 188 -3.04 -4.18 5.79
C PRO A 188 -3.00 -3.04 6.80
N VAL A 189 -1.79 -2.69 7.25
CA VAL A 189 -1.54 -1.59 8.18
C VAL A 189 -0.40 -0.72 7.68
N LEU A 190 -0.55 0.58 7.90
CA LEU A 190 0.42 1.61 7.58
C LEU A 190 0.64 2.47 8.82
N PHE A 191 1.90 2.70 9.17
CA PHE A 191 2.31 3.64 10.20
C PHE A 191 3.14 4.75 9.56
N VAL A 192 2.94 5.98 10.02
CA VAL A 192 3.65 7.19 9.57
C VAL A 192 3.99 8.06 10.77
N ASP A 193 5.13 8.72 10.69
CA ASP A 193 5.60 9.73 11.62
C ASP A 193 6.71 10.56 10.96
N ASP A 194 7.13 11.65 11.60
CA ASP A 194 8.25 12.49 11.16
C ASP A 194 8.14 12.95 9.68
N GLY A 195 6.92 13.34 9.29
CA GLY A 195 6.63 13.85 7.96
C GLY A 195 6.50 12.81 6.85
N ALA A 196 6.52 11.51 7.17
CA ALA A 196 6.31 10.45 6.18
C ALA A 196 4.93 10.56 5.52
N ILE A 197 4.88 10.31 4.21
CA ILE A 197 3.65 10.25 3.43
C ILE A 197 3.66 8.96 2.61
N LEU A 198 2.61 8.16 2.76
CA LEU A 198 2.46 6.89 2.05
C LEU A 198 1.14 6.87 1.27
N ASP A 199 1.19 6.31 0.06
CA ASP A 199 -0.01 5.98 -0.72
C ASP A 199 -0.20 4.46 -0.75
N ILE A 200 -1.33 3.97 -0.25
CA ILE A 200 -1.71 2.57 -0.44
C ILE A 200 -2.34 2.38 -1.82
N ILE A 201 -1.99 1.26 -2.46
CA ILE A 201 -2.46 0.84 -3.76
C ILE A 201 -3.07 -0.55 -3.58
N LEU A 202 -4.39 -0.63 -3.72
CA LEU A 202 -5.18 -1.84 -3.43
C LEU A 202 -5.66 -2.54 -4.70
N ASP A 203 -5.43 -1.93 -5.85
CA ASP A 203 -5.75 -2.34 -7.22
C ASP A 203 -4.94 -1.48 -8.20
N ASP A 204 -4.99 -1.82 -9.49
CA ASP A 204 -4.23 -1.12 -10.55
C ASP A 204 -2.74 -0.95 -10.19
N PHE A 205 -2.13 -2.05 -9.75
CA PHE A 205 -0.76 -2.11 -9.23
C PHE A 205 0.31 -1.62 -10.22
N ASN A 206 1.39 -1.03 -9.70
CA ASN A 206 2.50 -0.54 -10.49
C ASN A 206 3.38 -1.68 -11.03
N TYR A 207 3.63 -2.70 -10.19
CA TYR A 207 4.49 -3.84 -10.54
C TYR A 207 3.71 -5.14 -10.68
N GLY A 208 2.52 -5.21 -10.07
CA GLY A 208 1.63 -6.35 -10.15
C GLY A 208 1.93 -7.41 -9.08
N PRO A 209 0.94 -8.27 -8.77
CA PRO A 209 1.10 -9.29 -7.76
C PRO A 209 2.01 -10.43 -8.25
N PRO A 210 2.73 -11.10 -7.34
CA PRO A 210 3.44 -12.34 -7.66
C PRO A 210 2.48 -13.46 -8.10
N PRO A 211 2.96 -14.52 -8.77
CA PRO A 211 2.11 -15.59 -9.29
C PRO A 211 1.18 -16.22 -8.23
N GLY A 212 -0.12 -16.23 -8.53
CA GLY A 212 -1.16 -16.79 -7.68
C GLY A 212 -1.62 -15.87 -6.54
N PHE A 213 -1.05 -14.67 -6.40
CA PHE A 213 -1.56 -13.63 -5.51
C PHE A 213 -2.47 -12.69 -6.29
N GLU A 214 -3.47 -12.15 -5.60
CA GLU A 214 -4.44 -11.25 -6.17
C GLU A 214 -4.68 -10.06 -5.23
N LYS A 215 -5.33 -9.01 -5.75
CA LYS A 215 -5.79 -7.90 -4.93
C LYS A 215 -6.72 -8.39 -3.81
N ILE A 216 -6.82 -7.61 -2.75
CA ILE A 216 -7.71 -7.93 -1.63
C ILE A 216 -9.16 -7.85 -2.12
N MET A 217 -9.93 -8.91 -1.85
CA MET A 217 -11.35 -9.00 -2.18
C MET A 217 -12.20 -8.70 -0.96
N ILE A 218 -13.34 -8.03 -1.19
CA ILE A 218 -14.37 -7.86 -0.16
C ILE A 218 -15.23 -9.11 -0.14
N GLU A 219 -15.43 -9.70 1.04
CA GLU A 219 -16.43 -10.73 1.24
C GLU A 219 -17.82 -10.16 0.91
N GLN A 220 -18.37 -10.56 -0.23
CA GLN A 220 -19.79 -10.35 -0.50
C GLN A 220 -20.56 -11.40 0.31
N SER A 221 -21.21 -10.95 1.39
CA SER A 221 -22.24 -11.77 2.04
C SER A 221 -23.33 -12.03 1.00
N LEU A 222 -23.40 -13.27 0.51
CA LEU A 222 -24.50 -13.77 -0.29
C LEU A 222 -25.72 -13.91 0.62
N LEU A 223 -26.42 -12.80 0.87
CA LEU A 223 -27.76 -12.80 1.45
C LEU A 223 -28.81 -13.08 0.37
#